data_AF-J2L6U9-F1
#
_entry.id   AF-J2L6U9-F1
#
_cell.length_a   1.000
_cell.length_b   1.000
_cell.length_c   1.000
_cell.angle_alpha   90.00
_cell.angle_beta   90.00
_cell.angle_gamma   90.00
#
_symmetry.space_group_name_H-M   'P 1'
#
loop_
_entity.id
_entity.type
_entity.pdbx_description
1 polymer ?
#
loop_
_entity_poly.entity_id
_entity_poly.type
_entity_poly.pdbx_seq_one_letter_code
_entity_poly.pdbx_strand_id
1 'polypeptide(L)'
;MAKSPEKFQIVYRGEVLAYYKPGEWVFFQRPKECGGGYWLGKTYDFVFMLEIPYPVSLRQGMEFMDLAEGFGTQKPASVDDFKLE
;
A
#
# COMPACT_ATOMS: atom_id res chain seq x y z
N MET A 1 -0.83 22.56 -14.71
CA MET A 1 -0.05 21.30 -14.65
C MET A 1 -0.92 20.28 -13.92
N ALA A 2 -1.51 19.32 -14.64
CA ALA A 2 -2.31 18.27 -14.02
C ALA A 2 -1.35 17.37 -13.22
N LYS A 3 -1.39 17.47 -11.89
CA LYS A 3 -0.68 16.54 -11.01
C LYS A 3 -1.35 15.19 -11.26
N SER A 4 -0.64 14.24 -11.88
CA SER A 4 -1.10 12.85 -11.92
C SER A 4 -1.49 12.45 -10.50
N PRO A 5 -2.66 11.81 -10.28
CA PRO A 5 -3.02 11.38 -8.94
C PRO A 5 -1.86 10.54 -8.40
N GLU A 6 -1.26 10.98 -7.29
CA GLU A 6 -0.20 10.23 -6.64
C GLU A 6 -0.79 8.86 -6.30
N LYS A 7 -0.22 7.77 -6.83
CA LYS A 7 -0.73 6.40 -6.65
C LYS A 7 -0.65 5.90 -5.21
N PHE A 8 -0.05 6.71 -4.32
CA PHE A 8 0.11 6.45 -2.92
C PHE A 8 0.18 7.76 -2.14
N GLN A 9 -0.06 7.69 -0.83
CA GLN A 9 0.17 8.78 0.11
C GLN A 9 1.39 8.45 0.99
N ILE A 10 2.11 9.47 1.44
CA ILE A 10 3.16 9.34 2.45
C ILE A 10 2.74 10.10 3.69
N VAL A 11 2.77 9.44 4.84
CA VAL A 11 2.59 10.04 6.16
C VAL A 11 3.96 10.16 6.81
N TYR A 12 4.44 11.41 6.97
CA TYR A 12 5.74 11.65 7.60
C TYR A 12 5.66 11.52 9.12
N ARG A 13 6.84 11.48 9.78
CA ARG A 13 6.90 11.38 11.24
C ARG A 13 6.19 12.55 11.91
N GLY A 14 5.34 12.23 12.88
CA GLY A 14 4.57 13.23 13.63
C GLY A 14 3.34 13.72 12.89
N GLU A 15 3.10 13.28 11.65
CA GLU A 15 1.88 13.56 10.92
C GLU A 15 0.83 12.46 11.11
N VAL A 16 -0.41 12.81 10.79
CA VAL A 16 -1.55 11.91 10.82
C VAL A 16 -2.19 11.86 9.44
N LEU A 17 -2.67 10.69 9.03
CA LEU A 17 -3.44 10.55 7.81
C LEU A 17 -4.83 11.15 8.02
N ALA A 18 -5.02 12.41 7.62
CA ALA A 18 -6.28 13.14 7.84
C ALA A 18 -7.45 12.59 7.02
N TYR A 19 -7.17 12.15 5.79
CA TYR A 19 -8.15 11.57 4.89
C TYR A 19 -7.53 10.35 4.23
N TYR A 20 -8.26 9.23 4.28
CA TYR A 20 -7.90 8.00 3.59
C TYR A 20 -9.02 7.63 2.62
N LYS A 21 -8.65 6.91 1.58
CA LYS A 21 -9.57 6.28 0.65
C LYS A 21 -9.38 4.76 0.75
N PRO A 22 -10.44 3.98 1.02
CA PRO A 22 -10.33 2.52 1.07
C PRO A 22 -9.67 1.97 -0.19
N GLY A 23 -8.68 1.09 0.00
CA GLY A 23 -7.87 0.47 -1.05
C GLY A 23 -6.67 1.28 -1.53
N GLU A 24 -6.45 2.52 -1.07
CA GLU A 24 -5.27 3.29 -1.46
C GLU A 24 -4.01 2.90 -0.71
N TRP A 25 -2.90 2.96 -1.44
CA TRP A 25 -1.55 2.72 -0.95
C TRP A 25 -1.09 3.86 -0.04
N VAL A 26 -0.56 3.51 1.12
CA VAL A 26 -0.03 4.48 2.07
C VAL A 26 1.30 4.00 2.64
N PHE A 27 2.27 4.92 2.67
CA PHE A 27 3.54 4.77 3.35
C PHE A 27 3.51 5.49 4.70
N PHE A 28 3.72 4.76 5.80
CA PHE A 28 3.94 5.38 7.11
C PHE A 28 5.43 5.41 7.44
N GLN A 29 5.98 6.62 7.59
CA GLN A 29 7.40 6.80 7.90
C GLN A 29 7.71 6.37 9.34
N ARG A 30 8.63 5.41 9.49
CA ARG A 30 9.05 4.92 10.80
C ARG A 30 10.02 5.88 11.50
N PRO A 31 10.04 5.94 12.84
CA PRO A 31 11.04 6.70 13.60
C PRO A 31 12.49 6.33 13.21
N LYS A 32 13.41 7.30 13.24
CA LYS A 32 14.85 7.06 12.96
C LYS A 32 15.46 6.08 13.96
N GLU A 33 15.09 6.22 15.23
CA GLU A 33 15.56 5.36 16.33
C GLU A 33 15.19 3.87 16.15
N CYS A 34 14.12 3.58 15.40
CA CYS A 34 13.71 2.21 15.09
C CYS A 34 14.34 1.67 13.78
N GLY A 35 15.35 2.34 13.22
CA GLY A 35 16.00 1.98 11.96
C GLY A 35 15.40 2.64 10.72
N GLY A 36 14.43 3.56 10.87
CA GLY A 36 13.84 4.30 9.76
C GLY A 36 13.06 3.44 8.75
N GLY A 37 13.03 3.87 7.50
CA GLY A 37 12.21 3.24 6.46
C GLY A 37 10.72 3.54 6.59
N TYR A 38 9.91 2.73 5.93
CA TYR A 38 8.46 2.90 5.81
C TYR A 38 7.72 1.58 6.03
N TRP A 39 6.55 1.66 6.65
CA TRP A 39 5.53 0.63 6.53
C TRP A 39 4.74 0.89 5.25
N LEU A 40 4.63 -0.12 4.39
CA LEU A 40 3.82 -0.05 3.18
C LEU A 40 2.57 -0.91 3.37
N GLY A 41 1.42 -0.32 3.07
CA GLY A 41 0.16 -1.03 3.13
C GLY A 41 -0.96 -0.30 2.43
N LYS A 42 -2.17 -0.83 2.58
CA LYS A 42 -3.41 -0.19 2.13
C LYS A 42 -4.27 0.22 3.31
N THR A 43 -4.99 1.31 3.15
CA THR A 43 -5.99 1.74 4.11
C THR A 43 -7.36 1.20 3.72
N TYR A 44 -8.14 0.77 4.70
CA TYR A 44 -9.53 0.34 4.54
C TYR A 44 -10.35 0.92 5.68
N ASP A 45 -11.67 0.73 5.63
CA ASP A 45 -12.52 1.12 6.73
C ASP A 45 -12.02 0.50 8.04
N PHE A 46 -11.67 1.38 8.99
CA PHE A 46 -11.19 1.07 10.34
C PHE A 46 -9.81 0.41 10.47
N VAL A 47 -9.14 0.04 9.37
CA VAL A 47 -7.89 -0.72 9.43
C VAL A 47 -6.84 -0.22 8.44
N PHE A 48 -5.58 -0.40 8.83
CA PHE A 48 -4.43 -0.32 7.94
C PHE A 48 -3.84 -1.72 7.80
N MET A 49 -3.78 -2.23 6.57
CA MET A 49 -3.30 -3.57 6.27
C MET A 49 -1.90 -3.48 5.68
N LEU A 50 -0.94 -4.15 6.32
CA LEU A 50 0.42 -4.27 5.82
C LEU A 50 0.45 -5.19 4.60
N GLU A 51 0.88 -4.65 3.46
CA GLU A 51 1.08 -5.45 2.24
C GLU A 51 2.48 -6.05 2.21
N ILE A 52 3.44 -5.43 2.92
CA ILE A 52 4.75 -6.00 3.20
C ILE A 52 4.89 -6.12 4.73
N PRO A 53 5.17 -7.32 5.27
CA PRO A 53 5.19 -7.56 6.72
C PRO A 53 6.43 -6.99 7.44
N TYR A 54 7.31 -6.29 6.73
CA TYR A 54 8.53 -5.69 7.27
C TYR A 54 8.77 -4.28 6.69
N PRO A 55 9.55 -3.42 7.39
CA PRO A 55 9.87 -2.08 6.90
C PRO A 55 10.68 -2.11 5.61
N VAL A 56 10.35 -1.20 4.69
CA VAL A 56 11.03 -1.07 3.39
C VAL A 56 11.55 0.34 3.15
N SER A 57 12.52 0.48 2.24
CA SER A 57 12.83 1.78 1.65
C SER A 57 11.69 2.24 0.74
N LEU A 58 11.58 3.55 0.50
CA LEU A 58 10.56 4.10 -0.40
C LEU A 58 10.67 3.49 -1.80
N ARG A 59 11.91 3.29 -2.28
CA ARG A 59 12.18 2.65 -3.58
C ARG A 59 11.64 1.23 -3.63
N GLN A 60 11.99 0.38 -2.66
CA GLN A 60 11.51 -1.01 -2.60
C GLN A 60 9.99 -1.08 -2.53
N GLY A 61 9.36 -0.17 -1.78
CA GLY A 61 7.91 -0.10 -1.71
C GLY A 61 7.27 0.29 -3.04
N MET A 62 7.84 1.27 -3.77
CA MET A 62 7.34 1.63 -5.11
C MET A 62 7.52 0.49 -6.12
N GLU A 63 8.65 -0.23 -6.08
CA GLU A 63 8.90 -1.42 -6.90
C GLU A 63 7.87 -2.53 -6.61
N PHE A 64 7.54 -2.75 -5.33
CA PHE A 64 6.49 -3.69 -4.93
C PHE A 64 5.09 -3.26 -5.39
N MET A 65 4.76 -1.98 -5.24
CA MET A 65 3.47 -1.45 -5.68
C MET A 65 3.26 -1.63 -7.18
N ASP A 66 4.27 -1.30 -8.00
CA ASP A 66 4.19 -1.47 -9.45
C ASP A 66 3.95 -2.94 -9.83
N LEU A 67 4.66 -3.85 -9.16
CA LEU A 67 4.46 -5.29 -9.33
C LEU A 67 3.03 -5.71 -8.92
N ALA A 68 2.56 -5.29 -7.75
CA ALA A 68 1.25 -5.64 -7.23
C ALA A 68 0.09 -5.11 -8.11
N GLU A 69 0.21 -3.89 -8.62
CA GLU A 69 -0.74 -3.29 -9.57
C GLU A 69 -0.68 -4.00 -10.93
N GLY A 70 0.52 -4.42 -11.37
CA GLY A 70 0.73 -5.21 -12.59
C GLY A 70 0.06 -6.59 -12.55
N PHE A 71 0.01 -7.24 -11.39
CA PHE A 71 -0.75 -8.49 -11.19
C PHE A 71 -2.27 -8.29 -11.26
N GLY A 72 -2.78 -7.07 -11.04
CA GLY A 72 -4.22 -6.76 -11.07
C GLY A 72 -4.87 -6.78 -12.45
N THR A 73 -4.10 -6.87 -13.55
CA THR A 73 -4.64 -6.84 -14.92
C THR A 73 -4.78 -8.23 -15.56
N GLN A 74 -4.23 -9.27 -14.96
CA GLN A 74 -4.51 -10.62 -15.42
C GLN A 74 -5.76 -11.11 -14.70
N LYS A 75 -6.92 -11.06 -15.35
CA LYS A 75 -8.03 -11.95 -14.98
C LYS A 75 -7.44 -13.37 -15.07
N PRO A 76 -7.19 -14.10 -13.97
CA PRO A 76 -7.07 -15.54 -14.12
C PRO A 76 -8.41 -15.97 -14.74
N ALA A 77 -8.38 -16.66 -15.87
CA ALA A 77 -9.57 -17.36 -16.34
C ALA A 77 -10.03 -18.20 -15.15
N SER A 78 -11.25 -17.97 -14.66
CA SER A 78 -11.76 -18.48 -13.37
C SER A 78 -11.27 -19.91 -13.11
N VAL A 79 -10.30 -20.06 -12.21
CA VAL A 79 -9.80 -21.37 -11.73
C VAL A 79 -10.64 -21.85 -10.53
N ASP A 80 -11.52 -20.98 -10.03
CA ASP A 80 -12.33 -21.22 -8.85
C ASP A 80 -13.58 -22.05 -9.21
N ASP A 81 -13.57 -23.34 -8.85
CA ASP A 81 -14.71 -24.29 -8.95
C ASP A 81 -15.47 -24.41 -7.61
N PHE A 82 -15.26 -23.47 -6.68
CA PHE A 82 -15.90 -23.54 -5.37
C PHE A 82 -17.41 -23.37 -5.50
N LYS A 83 -18.16 -24.45 -5.23
CA LYS A 83 -19.62 -24.42 -5.10
C LYS A 83 -19.98 -24.43 -3.64
N LEU A 84 -20.71 -23.40 -3.22
CA LEU A 84 -21.35 -23.34 -1.91
C LEU A 84 -22.55 -24.28 -1.94
N GLU A 85 -22.50 -25.37 -1.17
CA GLU A 85 -23.68 -26.21 -0.86
C GLU A 85 -24.60 -25.53 0.16
#